data_AF-A0A534BZX7-F1
#
_entry.id   AF-A0A534BZX7-F1
#
_cell.length_a   1.000
_cell.length_b   1.000
_cell.length_c   1.000
_cell.angle_alpha   90.00
_cell.angle_beta   90.00
_cell.angle_gamma   90.00
#
_symmetry.space_group_name_H-M   'P 1'
#
loop_
_entity.id
_entity.type
_entity.pdbx_description
1 polymer ?
#
loop_
_entity_poly.entity_id
_entity_poly.type
_entity_poly.pdbx_seq_one_letter_code
_entity_poly.pdbx_strand_id
1 'polypeptide(L)'
;MHAYLGLPRYLTLVTLLVIGASWTHSRAFAASAYTPISPTMADRTITLTGHDLTTAEVVAVARYGAQVQLSPQARQRQSDNYGLLLEAAAEGVAVYAFNRGAGDQRETVTFSGDPLSPANKAYLAKSELRAFQNRANAGHGPEVAQEEIVRALLVVRANAMTHNAPSPQLSQMLLDLLNKRITPVVQSRGTVGEGDLAQLSNVGGTMVGAGDAYYQGVRLTAAQALAKAGLRPLEPFASDVSALISSDAYATAIAALAVDDARRALEWADLIYAMDLNGMNSSVTPLSTVVQRDRPFKWLNWHAARVLDMLRGSYLFDGDPKRIIQDPESLRASSIRQASAWQDWAALRAAVVLQMNSSDHNPAVRTDLSPQDSWELSTPQMMKYYVKGGERSGGKHG
;
A
#
# COMPACT_ATOMS: atom_id res chain seq x y z
N MET A 1 -4.99 -6.04 -66.12
CA MET A 1 -6.05 -6.69 -66.91
C MET A 1 -7.19 -7.01 -65.95
N HIS A 2 -8.35 -6.36 -66.18
CA HIS A 2 -9.66 -6.42 -65.47
C HIS A 2 -9.67 -6.14 -63.95
N ALA A 3 -10.02 -4.96 -63.43
CA ALA A 3 -11.23 -4.12 -63.60
C ALA A 3 -12.52 -4.76 -63.05
N TYR A 4 -12.98 -4.25 -61.89
CA TYR A 4 -14.39 -4.00 -61.63
C TYR A 4 -14.55 -2.58 -61.09
N LEU A 5 -15.48 -1.87 -61.73
CA LEU A 5 -15.82 -0.44 -61.62
C LEU A 5 -17.19 -0.29 -60.93
N GLY A 6 -17.42 0.87 -60.29
CA GLY A 6 -18.74 1.50 -60.11
C GLY A 6 -19.10 1.81 -58.64
N LEU A 7 -18.77 3.00 -58.07
CA LEU A 7 -19.48 4.31 -58.07
C LEU A 7 -20.72 4.36 -57.14
N PRO A 8 -21.14 5.52 -56.56
CA PRO A 8 -20.52 6.86 -56.51
C PRO A 8 -20.52 7.57 -55.13
N ARG A 9 -19.76 8.68 -55.09
CA ARG A 9 -19.70 9.73 -54.06
C ARG A 9 -21.01 10.51 -53.96
N TYR A 10 -21.55 10.71 -52.75
CA TYR A 10 -22.32 11.90 -52.34
C TYR A 10 -22.20 12.10 -50.82
N LEU A 11 -22.29 13.37 -50.40
CA LEU A 11 -22.32 13.93 -49.03
C LEU A 11 -20.97 14.31 -48.40
N THR A 12 -20.43 15.41 -48.91
CA THR A 12 -19.66 16.39 -48.14
C THR A 12 -20.62 17.32 -47.38
N LEU A 13 -20.24 17.73 -46.17
CA LEU A 13 -20.73 18.89 -45.38
C LEU A 13 -22.18 18.87 -44.89
N VAL A 14 -22.37 18.74 -43.56
CA VAL A 14 -22.96 19.74 -42.64
C VAL A 14 -22.95 19.14 -41.23
N THR A 15 -21.97 19.47 -40.38
CA THR A 15 -22.17 19.65 -38.93
C THR A 15 -21.00 20.42 -38.30
N LEU A 16 -20.93 21.72 -38.56
CA LEU A 16 -20.27 22.69 -37.69
C LEU A 16 -21.38 23.67 -37.27
N LEU A 17 -21.40 24.03 -35.99
CA LEU A 17 -22.41 24.83 -35.26
C LEU A 17 -23.62 24.05 -34.70
N VAL A 18 -23.44 23.40 -33.54
CA VAL A 18 -24.14 23.69 -32.26
C VAL A 18 -23.36 22.99 -31.13
N ILE A 19 -22.23 23.55 -30.70
CA ILE A 19 -21.69 23.36 -29.33
C ILE A 19 -21.12 24.70 -28.87
N GLY A 20 -21.94 25.74 -28.96
CA GLY A 20 -21.73 27.02 -28.32
C GLY A 20 -22.83 27.18 -27.27
N ALA A 21 -22.44 27.52 -26.03
CA ALA A 21 -23.31 27.73 -24.87
C ALA A 21 -23.75 26.48 -24.07
N SER A 22 -22.78 25.73 -23.53
CA SER A 22 -23.00 24.99 -22.25
C SER A 22 -21.68 24.71 -21.49
N TRP A 23 -20.62 25.48 -21.75
CA TRP A 23 -19.32 25.34 -21.09
C TRP A 23 -18.96 26.61 -20.32
N THR A 24 -19.77 26.96 -19.33
CA THR A 24 -19.33 27.70 -18.16
C THR A 24 -20.08 27.09 -16.98
N HIS A 25 -19.40 26.93 -15.84
CA HIS A 25 -19.73 26.01 -14.72
C HIS A 25 -19.16 24.60 -14.82
N SER A 26 -17.91 24.47 -15.28
CA SER A 26 -17.01 23.57 -14.56
C SER A 26 -16.94 24.10 -13.13
N ARG A 27 -17.72 23.53 -12.20
CA ARG A 27 -17.44 23.71 -10.78
C ARG A 27 -16.03 23.17 -10.60
N ALA A 28 -15.06 24.06 -10.39
CA ALA A 28 -13.81 23.66 -9.80
C ALA A 28 -14.21 22.88 -8.54
N PHE A 29 -13.93 21.57 -8.50
CA PHE A 29 -14.04 20.84 -7.26
C PHE A 29 -13.15 21.61 -6.28
N ALA A 30 -13.75 22.28 -5.30
CA ALA A 30 -12.99 22.90 -4.23
C ALA A 30 -12.07 21.80 -3.70
N ALA A 31 -10.76 22.05 -3.68
CA ALA A 31 -9.82 21.11 -3.09
C ALA A 31 -10.38 20.77 -1.70
N SER A 32 -10.68 19.49 -1.46
CA SER A 32 -11.19 19.05 -0.17
C SER A 32 -10.22 19.55 0.89
N ALA A 33 -10.73 20.22 1.92
CA ALA A 33 -9.90 20.64 3.04
C ALA A 33 -9.15 19.42 3.59
N TYR A 34 -7.86 19.60 3.88
CA TYR A 34 -7.06 18.56 4.52
C TYR A 34 -7.72 18.12 5.83
N THR A 35 -7.81 16.81 6.03
CA THR A 35 -8.47 16.19 7.18
C THR A 35 -7.39 15.57 8.07
N PRO A 36 -6.93 16.26 9.12
CA PRO A 36 -5.94 15.74 10.03
C PRO A 36 -6.53 14.66 10.94
N ILE A 37 -5.68 13.77 11.44
CA ILE A 37 -6.09 12.80 12.47
C ILE A 37 -6.14 13.43 13.86
N SER A 38 -6.95 12.82 14.72
CA SER A 38 -6.94 13.06 16.17
C SER A 38 -6.15 11.94 16.85
N PRO A 39 -4.91 12.18 17.31
CA PRO A 39 -4.06 11.13 17.83
C PRO A 39 -4.51 10.70 19.24
N THR A 40 -5.24 9.59 19.34
CA THR A 40 -5.74 9.03 20.60
C THR A 40 -4.93 7.84 21.12
N MET A 41 -3.91 7.40 20.36
CA MET A 41 -3.02 6.27 20.71
C MET A 41 -1.53 6.66 20.60
N ALA A 42 -1.18 7.93 20.76
CA ALA A 42 0.20 8.41 20.61
C ALA A 42 1.19 7.85 21.65
N ASP A 43 0.69 7.28 22.75
CA ASP A 43 1.42 6.56 23.78
C ASP A 43 1.73 5.10 23.42
N ARG A 44 1.00 4.54 22.44
CA ARG A 44 1.22 3.18 21.95
C ARG A 44 2.30 3.16 20.86
N THR A 45 3.19 2.18 20.95
CA THR A 45 4.21 1.92 19.92
C THR A 45 3.96 0.56 19.26
N ILE A 46 3.85 0.54 17.94
CA ILE A 46 3.81 -0.66 17.12
C ILE A 46 5.24 -1.03 16.71
N THR A 47 5.64 -2.28 16.94
CA THR A 47 6.96 -2.78 16.54
C THR A 47 6.83 -3.47 15.18
N LEU A 48 7.48 -2.91 14.16
CA LEU A 48 7.49 -3.42 12.81
C LEU A 48 8.58 -4.50 12.68
N THR A 49 8.17 -5.72 12.34
CA THR A 49 9.08 -6.87 12.17
C THR A 49 9.33 -7.19 10.70
N GLY A 50 8.46 -6.69 9.81
CA GLY A 50 8.38 -7.07 8.41
C GLY A 50 7.40 -8.19 8.09
N HIS A 51 6.86 -8.91 9.09
CA HIS A 51 6.20 -10.20 8.86
C HIS A 51 4.77 -10.32 9.42
N ASP A 52 4.41 -9.53 10.42
CA ASP A 52 3.20 -9.75 11.23
C ASP A 52 2.36 -8.48 11.46
N LEU A 53 2.60 -7.42 10.69
CA LEU A 53 1.78 -6.21 10.75
C LEU A 53 0.31 -6.55 10.44
N THR A 54 -0.59 -6.15 11.33
CA THR A 54 -2.03 -6.38 11.16
C THR A 54 -2.75 -5.13 10.63
N THR A 55 -3.91 -5.31 10.00
CA THR A 55 -4.74 -4.17 9.52
C THR A 55 -5.18 -3.27 10.67
N ALA A 56 -5.40 -3.84 11.87
CA ALA A 56 -5.73 -3.09 13.07
C ALA A 56 -4.56 -2.21 13.53
N GLU A 57 -3.31 -2.66 13.39
CA GLU A 57 -2.13 -1.86 13.71
C GLU A 57 -1.86 -0.78 12.65
N VAL A 58 -2.08 -1.08 11.37
CA VAL A 58 -2.10 -0.05 10.32
C VAL A 58 -3.09 1.05 10.69
N VAL A 59 -4.31 0.68 11.10
CA VAL A 59 -5.33 1.63 11.57
C VAL A 59 -4.90 2.38 12.83
N ALA A 60 -4.27 1.71 13.81
CA ALA A 60 -3.75 2.35 15.01
C ALA A 60 -2.75 3.47 14.67
N VAL A 61 -1.85 3.24 13.72
CA VAL A 61 -0.87 4.24 13.27
C VAL A 61 -1.53 5.30 12.40
N ALA A 62 -2.34 4.88 11.43
CA ALA A 62 -2.93 5.73 10.41
C ALA A 62 -3.99 6.68 10.97
N ARG A 63 -4.94 6.18 11.77
CA ARG A 63 -6.10 6.92 12.28
C ARG A 63 -5.89 7.50 13.67
N TYR A 64 -5.18 6.76 14.52
CA TYR A 64 -5.10 7.05 15.96
C TYR A 64 -3.71 7.52 16.40
N GLY A 65 -2.76 7.63 15.49
CA GLY A 65 -1.47 8.27 15.75
C GLY A 65 -0.50 7.43 16.59
N ALA A 66 -0.66 6.11 16.64
CA ALA A 66 0.32 5.22 17.26
C ALA A 66 1.72 5.42 16.65
N GLN A 67 2.73 5.36 17.51
CA GLN A 67 4.13 5.44 17.14
C GLN A 67 4.59 4.13 16.53
N VAL A 68 5.69 4.16 15.79
CA VAL A 68 6.32 2.99 15.17
C VAL A 68 7.79 2.89 15.51
N GLN A 69 8.29 1.67 15.60
CA GLN A 69 9.71 1.37 15.67
C GLN A 69 10.01 0.07 14.92
N LEU A 70 11.24 -0.09 14.46
CA LEU A 70 11.71 -1.37 13.92
C LEU A 70 12.18 -2.28 15.04
N SER A 71 11.87 -3.58 14.93
CA SER A 71 12.49 -4.60 15.79
C SER A 71 14.02 -4.65 15.57
N PRO A 72 14.81 -5.08 16.57
CA PRO A 72 16.25 -5.24 16.39
C PRO A 72 16.62 -6.13 15.20
N GLN A 73 15.87 -7.21 14.98
CA GLN A 73 16.08 -8.15 13.88
C GLN A 73 15.76 -7.52 12.52
N ALA A 74 14.72 -6.69 12.43
CA ALA A 74 14.38 -5.97 11.20
C ALA A 74 15.47 -4.95 10.85
N ARG A 75 15.98 -4.20 11.84
CA ARG A 75 17.11 -3.26 11.63
C ARG A 75 18.36 -3.99 11.16
N GLN A 76 18.71 -5.11 11.81
CA GLN A 76 19.89 -5.89 11.43
C GLN A 76 19.77 -6.42 10.00
N ARG A 77 18.62 -7.01 9.64
CA ARG A 77 18.37 -7.53 8.30
C ARG A 77 18.50 -6.46 7.21
N GLN A 78 17.96 -5.26 7.44
CA GLN A 78 18.16 -4.15 6.50
C GLN A 78 19.63 -3.76 6.37
N SER A 79 20.35 -3.68 7.49
CA SER A 79 21.78 -3.35 7.49
C SER A 79 22.61 -4.40 6.74
N ASP A 80 22.32 -5.68 6.95
CA ASP A 80 23.00 -6.80 6.30
C ASP A 80 22.75 -6.77 4.78
N ASN A 81 21.50 -6.61 4.36
CA ASN A 81 21.12 -6.48 2.95
C ASN A 81 21.73 -5.23 2.30
N TYR A 82 21.77 -4.10 3.02
CA TYR A 82 22.40 -2.88 2.55
C TYR A 82 23.91 -3.06 2.33
N GLY A 83 24.59 -3.71 3.27
CA GLY A 83 26.00 -4.07 3.13
C GLY A 83 26.25 -4.98 1.92
N LEU A 84 25.40 -5.98 1.72
CA LEU A 84 25.45 -6.89 0.57
C LEU A 84 25.28 -6.14 -0.76
N LEU A 85 24.33 -5.20 -0.85
CA LEU A 85 24.11 -4.36 -2.03
C LEU A 85 25.37 -3.55 -2.39
N LEU A 86 26.03 -2.97 -1.39
CA LEU A 86 27.26 -2.20 -1.61
C LEU A 86 28.42 -3.10 -2.05
N GLU A 87 28.55 -4.29 -1.46
CA GLU A 87 29.55 -5.28 -1.87
C GLU A 87 29.31 -5.75 -3.31
N ALA A 88 28.06 -6.03 -3.69
CA ALA A 88 27.69 -6.42 -5.05
C ALA A 88 28.20 -5.41 -6.09
N ALA A 89 27.97 -4.12 -5.85
CA ALA A 89 28.46 -3.08 -6.76
C ALA A 89 29.99 -2.98 -6.78
N ALA A 90 30.66 -3.16 -5.64
CA ALA A 90 32.12 -3.16 -5.56
C ALA A 90 32.74 -4.35 -6.33
N GLU A 91 32.09 -5.51 -6.32
CA GLU A 91 32.47 -6.70 -7.09
C GLU A 91 32.09 -6.61 -8.58
N GLY A 92 31.42 -5.53 -9.00
CA GLY A 92 31.04 -5.29 -10.39
C GLY A 92 29.76 -6.00 -10.83
N VAL A 93 28.97 -6.55 -9.89
CA VAL A 93 27.65 -7.12 -10.17
C VAL A 93 26.74 -6.03 -10.74
N ALA A 94 26.02 -6.32 -11.83
CA ALA A 94 25.07 -5.38 -12.41
C ALA A 94 23.78 -5.35 -11.57
N VAL A 95 23.47 -4.18 -11.00
CA VAL A 95 22.32 -3.98 -10.12
C VAL A 95 21.40 -2.90 -10.70
N TYR A 96 20.19 -3.32 -11.07
CA TYR A 96 19.13 -2.46 -11.61
C TYR A 96 18.79 -1.32 -10.64
N ALA A 97 18.63 -0.10 -11.16
CA ALA A 97 18.34 1.11 -10.37
C ALA A 97 19.36 1.41 -9.24
N PHE A 98 20.59 0.91 -9.37
CA PHE A 98 21.73 1.30 -8.55
C PHE A 98 22.94 1.67 -9.41
N ASN A 99 23.73 0.68 -9.88
CA ASN A 99 24.83 0.90 -10.82
C ASN A 99 24.41 0.74 -12.30
N ARG A 100 23.12 0.50 -12.51
CA ARG A 100 22.41 0.58 -13.79
C ARG A 100 21.25 1.55 -13.70
N GLY A 101 20.85 2.11 -14.83
CA GLY A 101 19.62 2.89 -14.94
C GLY A 101 18.37 2.04 -14.67
N ALA A 102 17.21 2.69 -14.63
CA ALA A 102 15.91 2.04 -14.50
C ALA A 102 15.16 2.05 -15.84
N GLY A 103 14.17 1.17 -16.00
CA GLY A 103 13.26 1.14 -17.14
C GLY A 103 13.96 0.92 -18.49
N ASP A 104 13.81 1.88 -19.39
CA ASP A 104 14.47 1.90 -20.70
C ASP A 104 15.99 2.10 -20.61
N GLN A 105 16.48 2.66 -19.49
CA GLN A 105 17.91 2.88 -19.21
C GLN A 105 18.57 1.71 -18.46
N ARG A 106 17.92 0.55 -18.35
CA ARG A 106 18.43 -0.61 -17.59
C ARG A 106 19.80 -1.11 -18.04
N GLU A 107 20.18 -0.88 -19.29
CA GLU A 107 21.49 -1.25 -19.83
C GLU A 107 22.55 -0.14 -19.66
N THR A 108 22.14 1.07 -19.25
CA THR A 108 23.05 2.19 -19.04
C THR A 108 23.78 2.03 -17.71
N VAL A 109 25.11 1.97 -17.74
CA VAL A 109 25.97 2.00 -16.56
C VAL A 109 25.97 3.41 -15.98
N THR A 110 25.54 3.56 -14.72
CA THR A 110 25.49 4.87 -14.03
C THR A 110 26.81 5.17 -13.33
N PHE A 111 27.44 4.15 -12.75
CA PHE A 111 28.79 4.17 -12.19
C PHE A 111 29.39 2.75 -12.17
N SER A 112 30.70 2.65 -11.93
CA SER A 112 31.43 1.38 -11.83
C SER A 112 32.40 1.39 -10.65
N GLY A 113 32.70 0.19 -10.12
CA GLY A 113 33.63 -0.02 -9.01
C GLY A 113 33.03 0.30 -7.65
N ASP A 114 33.90 0.55 -6.67
CA ASP A 114 33.50 0.73 -5.27
C ASP A 114 32.55 1.93 -5.09
N PRO A 115 31.30 1.71 -4.64
CA PRO A 115 30.35 2.80 -4.36
C PRO A 115 30.83 3.75 -3.25
N LEU A 116 31.74 3.31 -2.39
CA LEU A 116 32.30 4.09 -1.28
C LEU A 116 33.58 4.85 -1.64
N SER A 117 34.13 4.67 -2.85
CA SER A 117 35.25 5.48 -3.32
C SER A 117 34.88 6.98 -3.32
N PRO A 118 35.83 7.90 -3.07
CA PRO A 118 35.49 9.33 -2.94
C PRO A 118 34.68 9.90 -4.11
N ALA A 119 35.01 9.50 -5.34
CA ALA A 119 34.32 9.93 -6.55
C ALA A 119 32.88 9.37 -6.63
N ASN A 120 32.71 8.05 -6.48
CA ASN A 120 31.39 7.42 -6.56
C ASN A 120 30.50 7.85 -5.39
N LYS A 121 31.05 7.98 -4.19
CA LYS A 121 30.31 8.43 -3.01
C LYS A 121 29.72 9.83 -3.22
N ALA A 122 30.52 10.77 -3.72
CA ALA A 122 30.07 12.12 -4.03
C ALA A 122 29.04 12.15 -5.19
N TYR A 123 29.24 11.31 -6.21
CA TYR A 123 28.29 11.16 -7.32
C TYR A 123 26.93 10.64 -6.83
N LEU A 124 26.92 9.52 -6.10
CA LEU A 124 25.72 8.84 -5.60
C LEU A 124 24.91 9.73 -4.66
N ALA A 125 25.55 10.38 -3.70
CA ALA A 125 24.87 11.29 -2.79
C ALA A 125 24.16 12.44 -3.55
N LYS A 126 24.83 12.97 -4.58
CA LYS A 126 24.27 14.04 -5.43
C LYS A 126 23.16 13.53 -6.36
N SER A 127 23.30 12.33 -6.93
CA SER A 127 22.31 11.77 -7.85
C SER A 127 21.03 11.39 -7.12
N GLU A 128 21.14 10.71 -5.97
CA GLU A 128 20.00 10.30 -5.14
C GLU A 128 19.24 11.52 -4.61
N LEU A 129 19.96 12.53 -4.09
CA LEU A 129 19.34 13.78 -3.63
C LEU A 129 18.57 14.47 -4.75
N ARG A 130 19.17 14.59 -5.94
CA ARG A 130 18.51 15.19 -7.11
C ARG A 130 17.29 14.39 -7.55
N ALA A 131 17.37 13.06 -7.50
CA ALA A 131 16.26 12.19 -7.88
C ALA A 131 15.04 12.41 -6.97
N PHE A 132 15.23 12.50 -5.65
CA PHE A 132 14.14 12.85 -4.74
C PHE A 132 13.62 14.28 -4.93
N GLN A 133 14.51 15.26 -5.08
CA GLN A 133 14.12 16.65 -5.31
C GLN A 133 13.27 16.83 -6.57
N ASN A 134 13.72 16.25 -7.69
CA ASN A 134 13.05 16.39 -8.99
C ASN A 134 11.68 15.69 -9.03
N ARG A 135 11.45 14.72 -8.16
CA ARG A 135 10.23 13.91 -8.12
C ARG A 135 9.32 14.24 -6.93
N ALA A 136 9.62 15.31 -6.19
CA ALA A 136 8.84 15.75 -5.03
C ALA A 136 7.36 16.03 -5.34
N ASN A 137 7.01 16.25 -6.62
CA ASN A 137 5.65 16.47 -7.13
C ASN A 137 5.30 15.53 -8.32
N ALA A 138 5.73 14.26 -8.27
CA ALA A 138 5.62 13.34 -9.42
C ALA A 138 4.21 12.87 -9.78
N GLY A 139 3.25 12.91 -8.84
CA GLY A 139 1.87 12.46 -9.09
C GLY A 139 0.96 13.52 -9.72
N HIS A 140 -0.30 13.14 -9.95
CA HIS A 140 -1.32 13.96 -10.58
C HIS A 140 -2.65 13.91 -9.81
N GLY A 141 -3.60 14.75 -10.23
CA GLY A 141 -4.90 14.83 -9.58
C GLY A 141 -4.85 15.63 -8.27
N PRO A 142 -5.93 15.59 -7.49
CA PRO A 142 -5.95 16.30 -6.21
C PRO A 142 -4.99 15.64 -5.21
N GLU A 143 -4.58 16.42 -4.23
CA GLU A 143 -3.87 15.93 -3.07
C GLU A 143 -4.74 14.93 -2.31
N VAL A 144 -4.11 13.92 -1.71
CA VAL A 144 -4.77 13.03 -0.75
C VAL A 144 -5.12 13.86 0.48
N ALA A 145 -6.40 14.18 0.63
CA ALA A 145 -6.88 15.08 1.68
C ALA A 145 -6.88 14.42 3.07
N GLN A 146 -7.03 13.10 3.15
CA GLN A 146 -7.10 12.38 4.42
C GLN A 146 -5.70 12.01 4.92
N GLU A 147 -5.30 12.57 6.09
CA GLU A 147 -4.01 12.29 6.72
C GLU A 147 -3.79 10.78 6.92
N GLU A 148 -4.84 10.04 7.28
CA GLU A 148 -4.79 8.60 7.54
C GLU A 148 -4.26 7.78 6.35
N ILE A 149 -4.60 8.16 5.12
CA ILE A 149 -4.20 7.40 3.93
C ILE A 149 -2.69 7.52 3.73
N VAL A 150 -2.15 8.73 3.83
CA VAL A 150 -0.70 8.95 3.70
C VAL A 150 0.04 8.28 4.85
N ARG A 151 -0.47 8.35 6.08
CA ARG A 151 0.13 7.63 7.21
C ARG A 151 0.10 6.11 7.04
N ALA A 152 -0.99 5.55 6.52
CA ALA A 152 -1.09 4.14 6.18
C ALA A 152 -0.05 3.73 5.12
N LEU A 153 0.14 4.55 4.07
CA LEU A 153 1.21 4.39 3.08
C LEU A 153 2.59 4.32 3.76
N LEU A 154 2.90 5.25 4.66
CA LEU A 154 4.21 5.29 5.32
C LEU A 154 4.46 4.03 6.16
N VAL A 155 3.47 3.56 6.95
CA VAL A 155 3.68 2.40 7.83
C VAL A 155 3.76 1.08 7.05
N VAL A 156 2.95 0.92 6.00
CA VAL A 156 3.03 -0.24 5.11
C VAL A 156 4.40 -0.28 4.44
N ARG A 157 4.85 0.87 3.89
CA ARG A 157 6.18 0.97 3.29
C ARG A 157 7.28 0.68 4.31
N ALA A 158 7.20 1.23 5.52
CA ALA A 158 8.19 1.02 6.56
C ALA A 158 8.34 -0.46 6.95
N ASN A 159 7.22 -1.19 7.02
CA ASN A 159 7.23 -2.61 7.35
C ASN A 159 7.80 -3.46 6.20
N ALA A 160 7.33 -3.25 4.96
CA ALA A 160 7.79 -4.00 3.79
C ALA A 160 9.27 -3.73 3.45
N MET A 161 9.72 -2.49 3.62
CA MET A 161 11.11 -2.07 3.33
C MET A 161 12.15 -2.76 4.24
N THR A 162 11.72 -3.44 5.31
CA THR A 162 12.60 -4.24 6.16
C THR A 162 13.19 -5.48 5.48
N HIS A 163 12.64 -5.89 4.35
CA HIS A 163 13.15 -7.01 3.54
C HIS A 163 14.18 -6.57 2.50
N ASN A 164 14.34 -5.27 2.29
CA ASN A 164 15.12 -4.70 1.19
C ASN A 164 16.52 -4.30 1.67
N ALA A 165 17.22 -3.48 0.87
CA ALA A 165 18.53 -2.94 1.15
C ALA A 165 18.54 -1.39 1.21
N PRO A 166 17.66 -0.74 2.00
CA PRO A 166 17.72 0.72 2.17
C PRO A 166 18.92 1.12 3.04
N SER A 167 19.40 2.35 2.93
CA SER A 167 20.26 2.91 3.96
C SER A 167 19.53 2.94 5.32
N PRO A 168 20.25 2.75 6.44
CA PRO A 168 19.64 2.84 7.76
C PRO A 168 18.94 4.19 8.01
N GLN A 169 19.48 5.28 7.46
CA GLN A 169 18.96 6.63 7.59
C GLN A 169 17.64 6.82 6.83
N LEU A 170 17.47 6.22 5.66
CA LEU A 170 16.20 6.24 4.92
C LEU A 170 15.08 5.60 5.74
N SER A 171 15.34 4.42 6.30
CA SER A 171 14.37 3.70 7.13
C SER A 171 14.02 4.50 8.39
N GLN A 172 15.02 5.06 9.07
CA GLN A 172 14.80 5.87 10.26
C GLN A 172 14.00 7.14 9.95
N MET A 173 14.30 7.84 8.84
CA MET A 173 13.55 9.03 8.43
C MET A 173 12.08 8.71 8.19
N LEU A 174 11.75 7.57 7.59
CA LEU A 174 10.35 7.16 7.38
C LEU A 174 9.58 6.98 8.71
N LEU A 175 10.23 6.37 9.72
CA LEU A 175 9.66 6.24 11.06
C LEU A 175 9.53 7.62 11.74
N ASP A 176 10.52 8.49 11.57
CA ASP A 176 10.53 9.83 12.16
C ASP A 176 9.40 10.69 11.59
N LEU A 177 9.11 10.62 10.29
CA LEU A 177 7.95 11.30 9.69
C LEU A 177 6.64 10.85 10.38
N LEU A 178 6.43 9.54 10.54
CA LEU A 178 5.25 8.98 11.21
C LEU A 178 5.14 9.44 12.66
N ASN A 179 6.23 9.31 13.42
CA ASN A 179 6.30 9.57 14.85
C ASN A 179 6.21 11.05 15.20
N LYS A 180 6.82 11.92 14.37
CA LYS A 180 6.76 13.38 14.51
C LYS A 180 5.53 14.02 13.86
N ARG A 181 4.62 13.22 13.28
CA ARG A 181 3.41 13.68 12.58
C ARG A 181 3.71 14.68 11.47
N ILE A 182 4.70 14.34 10.65
CA ILE A 182 4.95 14.99 9.37
C ILE A 182 4.35 14.10 8.30
N THR A 183 3.34 14.62 7.61
CA THR A 183 2.60 13.90 6.56
C THR A 183 2.93 14.54 5.21
N PRO A 184 3.69 13.86 4.33
CA PRO A 184 4.00 14.36 2.99
C PRO A 184 2.75 14.79 2.22
N VAL A 185 2.84 15.86 1.42
CA VAL A 185 1.80 16.14 0.41
C VAL A 185 1.95 15.14 -0.72
N VAL A 186 0.97 14.24 -0.85
CA VAL A 186 0.95 13.17 -1.86
C VAL A 186 -0.20 13.40 -2.81
N GLN A 187 0.04 13.25 -4.11
CA GLN A 187 -1.02 13.33 -5.11
C GLN A 187 -1.76 11.99 -5.26
N SER A 188 -3.08 12.05 -5.39
CA SER A 188 -3.95 10.87 -5.36
C SER A 188 -3.85 9.96 -6.59
N ARG A 189 -3.30 10.44 -7.72
CA ARG A 189 -3.16 9.69 -8.98
C ARG A 189 -1.70 9.66 -9.44
N GLY A 190 -1.37 8.70 -10.30
CA GLY A 190 -0.02 8.53 -10.86
C GLY A 190 0.55 7.13 -10.69
N THR A 191 -0.06 6.31 -9.83
CA THR A 191 0.19 4.87 -9.79
C THR A 191 -0.57 4.17 -10.92
N VAL A 192 0.04 3.10 -11.46
CA VAL A 192 -0.58 2.15 -12.41
C VAL A 192 -0.77 0.76 -11.78
N GLY A 193 -0.43 0.59 -10.49
CA GLY A 193 -0.52 -0.69 -9.78
C GLY A 193 0.65 -1.65 -10.02
N GLU A 194 1.80 -1.14 -10.47
CA GLU A 194 3.06 -1.85 -10.68
C GLU A 194 4.20 -1.05 -10.02
N GLY A 195 4.00 -0.69 -8.76
CA GLY A 195 4.76 0.29 -8.00
C GLY A 195 4.08 1.66 -7.94
N ASP A 196 3.87 2.15 -6.73
CA ASP A 196 3.34 3.48 -6.41
C ASP A 196 4.43 4.57 -6.50
N LEU A 197 5.16 4.55 -7.62
CA LEU A 197 6.39 5.33 -7.84
C LEU A 197 6.18 6.82 -7.59
N ALA A 198 5.07 7.38 -8.07
CA ALA A 198 4.78 8.80 -7.97
C ALA A 198 4.50 9.22 -6.51
N GLN A 199 3.66 8.45 -5.81
CA GLN A 199 3.28 8.71 -4.42
C GLN A 199 4.49 8.60 -3.49
N LEU A 200 5.28 7.54 -3.64
CA LEU A 200 6.49 7.34 -2.84
C LEU A 200 7.60 8.33 -3.22
N SER A 201 7.62 8.84 -4.46
CA SER A 201 8.50 9.96 -4.82
C SER A 201 8.13 11.26 -4.11
N ASN A 202 6.84 11.55 -3.91
CA ASN A 202 6.41 12.68 -3.08
C ASN A 202 6.93 12.55 -1.64
N VAL A 203 6.86 11.33 -1.08
CA VAL A 203 7.42 11.00 0.24
C VAL A 203 8.93 11.24 0.27
N GLY A 204 9.68 10.71 -0.71
CA GLY A 204 11.13 10.90 -0.82
C GLY A 204 11.54 12.37 -0.95
N GLY A 205 10.78 13.16 -1.72
CA GLY A 205 10.94 14.62 -1.77
C GLY A 205 10.84 15.25 -0.39
N THR A 206 9.81 14.89 0.38
CA THR A 206 9.63 15.39 1.75
C THR A 206 10.81 15.03 2.66
N MET A 207 11.34 13.80 2.56
CA MET A 207 12.48 13.36 3.37
C MET A 207 13.73 14.21 3.17
N VAL A 208 13.95 14.72 1.94
CA VAL A 208 15.08 15.60 1.61
C VAL A 208 14.74 17.09 1.69
N GLY A 209 13.57 17.44 2.26
CA GLY A 209 13.12 18.82 2.46
C GLY A 209 12.57 19.51 1.20
N ALA A 210 12.29 18.76 0.13
CA ALA A 210 11.69 19.26 -1.11
C ALA A 210 10.17 19.02 -1.13
N GLY A 211 9.43 19.91 -1.80
CA GLY A 211 7.97 19.88 -1.83
C GLY A 211 7.34 20.40 -0.53
N ASP A 212 6.12 19.95 -0.27
CA ASP A 212 5.31 20.37 0.87
C ASP A 212 4.97 19.18 1.79
N ALA A 213 4.71 19.48 3.05
CA ALA A 213 4.20 18.51 4.01
C ALA A 213 3.23 19.19 5.00
N TYR A 214 2.33 18.40 5.58
CA TYR A 214 1.54 18.80 6.73
C TYR A 214 2.31 18.44 8.00
N TYR A 215 2.57 19.42 8.84
CA TYR A 215 3.07 19.20 10.20
C TYR A 215 1.91 19.42 11.17
N GLN A 216 1.45 18.35 11.83
CA GLN A 216 0.32 18.39 12.77
C GLN A 216 -0.93 19.10 12.19
N GLY A 217 -1.25 18.83 10.93
CA GLY A 217 -2.41 19.41 10.23
C GLY A 217 -2.18 20.75 9.54
N VAL A 218 -1.01 21.38 9.71
CA VAL A 218 -0.67 22.66 9.07
C VAL A 218 0.27 22.42 7.89
N ARG A 219 -0.14 22.85 6.69
CA ARG A 219 0.70 22.78 5.49
C ARG A 219 1.88 23.73 5.59
N LEU A 220 3.07 23.22 5.29
CA LEU A 220 4.34 23.95 5.24
C LEU A 220 5.17 23.42 4.07
N THR A 221 6.26 24.12 3.74
CA THR A 221 7.29 23.48 2.93
C THR A 221 7.88 22.30 3.72
N ALA A 222 8.30 21.24 3.04
CA ALA A 222 8.85 20.06 3.69
C ALA A 222 10.06 20.42 4.59
N ALA A 223 10.94 21.30 4.13
CA ALA A 223 12.06 21.80 4.93
C ALA A 223 11.62 22.48 6.24
N GLN A 224 10.56 23.30 6.20
CA GLN A 224 10.01 23.96 7.40
C GLN A 224 9.36 22.95 8.35
N ALA A 225 8.63 21.97 7.82
CA ALA A 225 8.02 20.91 8.62
C ALA A 225 9.09 20.06 9.34
N LEU A 226 10.13 19.62 8.63
CA LEU A 226 11.26 18.90 9.21
C LEU A 226 11.94 19.72 10.31
N ALA A 227 12.27 20.99 10.04
CA ALA A 227 12.94 21.87 11.00
C ALA A 227 12.10 22.09 12.27
N LYS A 228 10.78 22.33 12.13
CA LYS A 228 9.86 22.48 13.28
C LYS A 228 9.74 21.21 14.12
N ALA A 229 9.87 20.04 13.50
CA ALA A 229 9.89 18.75 14.19
C ALA A 229 11.25 18.39 14.81
N GLY A 230 12.29 19.22 14.61
CA GLY A 230 13.65 18.96 15.07
C GLY A 230 14.40 17.94 14.22
N LEU A 231 13.97 17.71 12.98
CA LEU A 231 14.61 16.81 12.02
C LEU A 231 15.47 17.59 11.03
N ARG A 232 16.56 16.96 10.58
CA ARG A 232 17.36 17.44 9.44
C ARG A 232 16.90 16.72 8.17
N PRO A 233 16.99 17.34 6.99
CA PRO A 233 16.79 16.64 5.72
C PRO A 233 17.68 15.40 5.61
N LEU A 234 17.13 14.33 5.04
CA LEU A 234 17.85 13.10 4.73
C LEU A 234 18.96 13.36 3.72
N GLU A 235 20.12 12.76 3.95
CA GLU A 235 21.18 12.62 2.94
C GLU A 235 21.07 11.21 2.34
N PRO A 236 20.37 11.04 1.20
CA PRO A 236 20.15 9.73 0.63
C PRO A 236 21.42 9.18 -0.03
N PHE A 237 21.57 7.86 -0.05
CA PHE A 237 22.76 7.20 -0.59
C PHE A 237 22.45 5.88 -1.28
N ALA A 238 23.37 5.44 -2.14
CA ALA A 238 23.32 4.20 -2.88
C ALA A 238 22.04 4.05 -3.72
N SER A 239 21.11 3.18 -3.32
CA SER A 239 19.88 2.88 -4.05
C SER A 239 18.63 3.26 -3.24
N ASP A 240 18.74 4.26 -2.36
CA ASP A 240 17.66 4.71 -1.47
C ASP A 240 16.39 5.11 -2.23
N VAL A 241 16.53 5.76 -3.40
CA VAL A 241 15.39 6.10 -4.26
C VAL A 241 14.66 4.84 -4.67
N SER A 242 15.38 3.86 -5.23
CA SER A 242 14.78 2.58 -5.64
C SER A 242 14.14 1.87 -4.45
N ALA A 243 14.89 1.78 -3.34
CA ALA A 243 14.46 1.13 -2.11
C ALA A 243 13.23 1.80 -1.51
N LEU A 244 12.99 3.10 -1.71
CA LEU A 244 11.77 3.76 -1.25
C LEU A 244 10.61 3.56 -2.22
N ILE A 245 10.82 3.80 -3.52
CA ILE A 245 9.71 4.02 -4.46
C ILE A 245 9.15 2.75 -5.12
N SER A 246 9.96 1.70 -5.27
CA SER A 246 9.52 0.46 -5.92
C SER A 246 8.72 -0.40 -4.94
N SER A 247 7.44 -0.06 -4.77
CA SER A 247 6.49 -0.74 -3.88
C SER A 247 5.04 -0.34 -4.14
N ASP A 248 4.10 -1.23 -3.89
CA ASP A 248 2.64 -1.02 -3.95
C ASP A 248 2.06 -0.59 -2.59
N ALA A 249 2.85 0.12 -1.78
CA ALA A 249 2.48 0.48 -0.41
C ALA A 249 1.25 1.41 -0.33
N TYR A 250 0.99 2.25 -1.33
CA TYR A 250 -0.16 3.16 -1.35
C TYR A 250 -1.44 2.40 -1.70
N ALA A 251 -1.42 1.55 -2.72
CA ALA A 251 -2.54 0.68 -3.04
C ALA A 251 -2.87 -0.26 -1.88
N THR A 252 -1.84 -0.87 -1.28
CA THR A 252 -1.96 -1.76 -0.13
C THR A 252 -2.50 -1.02 1.11
N ALA A 253 -2.06 0.21 1.36
CA ALA A 253 -2.55 1.03 2.46
C ALA A 253 -4.04 1.35 2.35
N ILE A 254 -4.51 1.74 1.16
CA ILE A 254 -5.93 1.98 0.90
C ILE A 254 -6.72 0.69 1.13
N ALA A 255 -6.24 -0.44 0.61
CA ALA A 255 -6.89 -1.73 0.80
C ALA A 255 -6.93 -2.16 2.28
N ALA A 256 -5.87 -1.90 3.06
CA ALA A 256 -5.84 -2.20 4.49
C ALA A 256 -6.86 -1.38 5.29
N LEU A 257 -7.00 -0.08 5.01
CA LEU A 257 -8.04 0.75 5.60
C LEU A 257 -9.43 0.29 5.18
N ALA A 258 -9.62 -0.04 3.90
CA ALA A 258 -10.88 -0.56 3.38
C ALA A 258 -11.28 -1.91 4.00
N VAL A 259 -10.32 -2.81 4.27
CA VAL A 259 -10.58 -4.07 4.97
C VAL A 259 -11.10 -3.84 6.38
N ASP A 260 -10.53 -2.88 7.12
CA ASP A 260 -11.01 -2.52 8.46
C ASP A 260 -12.41 -1.88 8.42
N ASP A 261 -12.63 -0.96 7.48
CA ASP A 261 -13.92 -0.29 7.32
C ASP A 261 -15.03 -1.24 6.86
N ALA A 262 -14.74 -2.08 5.87
CA ALA A 262 -15.68 -3.08 5.36
C ALA A 262 -16.04 -4.09 6.45
N ARG A 263 -15.09 -4.49 7.30
CA ARG A 263 -15.40 -5.35 8.44
C ARG A 263 -16.45 -4.70 9.34
N ARG A 264 -16.24 -3.44 9.74
CA ARG A 264 -17.17 -2.71 10.61
C ARG A 264 -18.53 -2.54 9.95
N ALA A 265 -18.56 -2.21 8.66
CA ALA A 265 -19.80 -2.09 7.90
C ALA A 265 -20.57 -3.43 7.82
N LEU A 266 -19.88 -4.54 7.62
CA LEU A 266 -20.49 -5.88 7.61
C LEU A 266 -21.00 -6.27 8.99
N GLU A 267 -20.25 -6.00 10.06
CA GLU A 267 -20.71 -6.24 11.44
C GLU A 267 -21.99 -5.45 11.76
N TRP A 268 -22.09 -4.20 11.31
CA TRP A 268 -23.33 -3.41 11.41
C TRP A 268 -24.46 -3.96 10.54
N ALA A 269 -24.17 -4.41 9.32
CA ALA A 269 -25.17 -4.98 8.42
C ALA A 269 -25.79 -6.26 9.00
N ASP A 270 -24.99 -7.11 9.64
CA ASP A 270 -25.46 -8.31 10.34
C ASP A 270 -26.39 -7.93 11.51
N LEU A 271 -26.01 -6.92 12.32
CA LEU A 271 -26.79 -6.46 13.45
C LEU A 271 -28.12 -5.83 13.02
N ILE A 272 -28.10 -4.97 12.01
CA ILE A 272 -29.31 -4.37 11.43
C ILE A 272 -30.23 -5.48 10.91
N TYR A 273 -29.69 -6.49 10.24
CA TYR A 273 -30.48 -7.63 9.78
C TYR A 273 -31.14 -8.38 10.95
N ALA A 274 -30.43 -8.62 12.05
CA ALA A 274 -31.03 -9.21 13.25
C ALA A 274 -32.14 -8.31 13.86
N MET A 275 -31.96 -6.99 13.84
CA MET A 275 -32.98 -6.03 14.29
C MET A 275 -34.21 -6.05 13.37
N ASP A 276 -34.02 -6.08 12.05
CA ASP A 276 -35.10 -6.15 11.07
C ASP A 276 -35.92 -7.42 11.23
N LEU A 277 -35.27 -8.57 11.43
CA LEU A 277 -35.96 -9.84 11.70
C LEU A 277 -36.86 -9.74 12.94
N ASN A 278 -36.38 -9.08 14.01
CA ASN A 278 -37.19 -8.83 15.21
C ASN A 278 -38.34 -7.84 14.93
N GLY A 279 -38.08 -6.75 14.22
CA GLY A 279 -39.10 -5.73 13.95
C GLY A 279 -40.24 -6.24 13.07
N MET A 280 -39.91 -7.13 12.13
CA MET A 280 -40.85 -7.64 11.12
C MET A 280 -41.56 -8.92 11.55
N ASN A 281 -41.32 -9.42 12.78
CA ASN A 281 -41.79 -10.72 13.25
C ASN A 281 -41.45 -11.84 12.25
N SER A 282 -40.22 -11.83 11.74
CA SER A 282 -39.80 -12.64 10.59
C SER A 282 -39.72 -14.14 10.89
N SER A 283 -39.78 -14.94 9.83
CA SER A 283 -39.53 -16.38 9.88
C SER A 283 -38.02 -16.64 9.96
N VAL A 284 -37.55 -17.20 11.08
CA VAL A 284 -36.15 -17.62 11.26
C VAL A 284 -35.84 -19.00 10.66
N THR A 285 -36.85 -19.70 10.14
CA THR A 285 -36.70 -21.04 9.54
C THR A 285 -35.65 -21.12 8.43
N PRO A 286 -35.44 -20.09 7.56
CA PRO A 286 -34.41 -20.12 6.52
C PRO A 286 -32.97 -20.12 7.06
N LEU A 287 -32.77 -19.69 8.31
CA LEU A 287 -31.48 -19.68 9.00
C LEU A 287 -31.21 -21.00 9.75
N SER A 288 -32.23 -21.87 9.88
CA SER A 288 -32.16 -23.07 10.71
C SER A 288 -31.10 -24.07 10.23
N THR A 289 -30.62 -24.89 11.17
CA THR A 289 -29.66 -25.97 10.90
C THR A 289 -30.18 -26.97 9.87
N VAL A 290 -31.49 -27.19 9.76
CA VAL A 290 -32.07 -28.07 8.74
C VAL A 290 -31.76 -27.51 7.34
N VAL A 291 -32.08 -26.23 7.10
CA VAL A 291 -31.80 -25.57 5.81
C VAL A 291 -30.30 -25.48 5.53
N GLN A 292 -29.50 -25.16 6.55
CA GLN A 292 -28.04 -25.03 6.41
C GLN A 292 -27.35 -26.38 6.13
N ARG A 293 -27.89 -27.50 6.62
CA ARG A 293 -27.35 -28.85 6.35
C ARG A 293 -27.54 -29.29 4.90
N ASP A 294 -28.65 -28.87 4.27
CA ASP A 294 -28.91 -29.12 2.85
C ASP A 294 -28.10 -28.19 1.93
N ARG A 295 -27.49 -27.13 2.50
CA ARG A 295 -26.68 -26.15 1.79
C ARG A 295 -25.31 -25.98 2.46
N PRO A 296 -24.36 -26.92 2.28
CA PRO A 296 -23.09 -26.95 3.00
C PRO A 296 -22.07 -25.88 2.56
N PHE A 297 -22.50 -24.66 2.27
CA PHE A 297 -21.63 -23.53 1.96
C PHE A 297 -21.07 -22.93 3.25
N LYS A 298 -19.74 -22.99 3.42
CA LYS A 298 -19.02 -22.56 4.64
C LYS A 298 -19.47 -21.19 5.16
N TRP A 299 -19.44 -20.16 4.32
CA TRP A 299 -19.74 -18.79 4.74
C TRP A 299 -21.22 -18.53 4.98
N LEU A 300 -22.11 -19.19 4.23
CA LEU A 300 -23.55 -19.14 4.46
C LEU A 300 -23.88 -19.72 5.84
N ASN A 301 -23.34 -20.91 6.14
CA ASN A 301 -23.59 -21.59 7.41
C ASN A 301 -22.99 -20.84 8.59
N TRP A 302 -21.79 -20.26 8.43
CA TRP A 302 -21.18 -19.37 9.42
C TRP A 302 -22.06 -18.14 9.69
N HIS A 303 -22.54 -17.48 8.65
CA HIS A 303 -23.35 -16.27 8.79
C HIS A 303 -24.72 -16.56 9.41
N ALA A 304 -25.40 -17.63 8.98
CA ALA A 304 -26.68 -18.05 9.56
C ALA A 304 -26.54 -18.34 11.06
N ALA A 305 -25.47 -19.04 11.47
CA ALA A 305 -25.18 -19.29 12.88
C ALA A 305 -24.91 -18.00 13.67
N ARG A 306 -24.18 -17.05 13.08
CA ARG A 306 -23.89 -15.74 13.68
C ARG A 306 -25.17 -14.93 13.91
N VAL A 307 -26.07 -14.84 12.94
CA VAL A 307 -27.36 -14.13 13.09
C VAL A 307 -28.25 -14.83 14.12
N LEU A 308 -28.33 -16.16 14.11
CA LEU A 308 -29.08 -16.92 15.12
C LEU A 308 -28.55 -16.65 16.54
N ASP A 309 -27.23 -16.51 16.71
CA ASP A 309 -26.65 -16.16 18.00
C ASP A 309 -27.04 -14.75 18.46
N MET A 310 -27.06 -13.77 17.54
CA MET A 310 -27.57 -12.41 17.82
C MET A 310 -29.06 -12.40 18.21
N LEU A 311 -29.85 -13.33 17.68
CA LEU A 311 -31.29 -13.45 17.96
C LEU A 311 -31.59 -14.28 19.21
N ARG A 312 -30.59 -14.88 19.86
CA ARG A 312 -30.80 -15.80 20.98
C ARG A 312 -31.62 -15.13 22.10
N GLY A 313 -32.74 -15.75 22.47
CA GLY A 313 -33.68 -15.21 23.48
C GLY A 313 -34.74 -14.26 22.92
N SER A 314 -34.77 -14.02 21.62
CA SER A 314 -35.85 -13.28 20.96
C SER A 314 -37.18 -14.03 20.95
N TYR A 315 -38.29 -13.29 20.96
CA TYR A 315 -39.64 -13.80 20.77
C TYR A 315 -39.89 -14.47 19.40
N LEU A 316 -38.97 -14.29 18.43
CA LEU A 316 -39.05 -14.95 17.12
C LEU A 316 -39.01 -16.49 17.21
N PHE A 317 -38.49 -17.02 18.32
CA PHE A 317 -38.46 -18.46 18.59
C PHE A 317 -39.72 -18.98 19.30
N ASP A 318 -40.62 -18.10 19.71
CA ASP A 318 -41.93 -18.46 20.24
C ASP A 318 -42.93 -18.69 19.09
N GLY A 319 -44.01 -19.42 19.39
CA GLY A 319 -45.12 -19.57 18.46
C GLY A 319 -45.97 -18.29 18.38
N ASP A 320 -46.06 -17.68 17.20
CA ASP A 320 -46.96 -16.56 16.93
C ASP A 320 -47.85 -16.86 15.71
N PRO A 321 -49.18 -16.98 15.89
CA PRO A 321 -50.10 -17.26 14.78
C PRO A 321 -50.20 -16.12 13.75
N LYS A 322 -49.68 -14.91 14.05
CA LYS A 322 -49.65 -13.77 13.11
C LYS A 322 -48.42 -13.77 12.21
N ARG A 323 -47.44 -14.66 12.46
CA ARG A 323 -46.21 -14.73 11.69
C ARG A 323 -46.47 -15.24 10.28
N ILE A 324 -45.92 -14.53 9.29
CA ILE A 324 -46.00 -14.95 7.89
C ILE A 324 -45.13 -16.20 7.64
N ILE A 325 -45.51 -17.03 6.67
CA ILE A 325 -44.81 -18.29 6.39
C ILE A 325 -43.36 -18.05 5.91
N GLN A 326 -43.15 -17.01 5.10
CA GLN A 326 -41.86 -16.60 4.58
C GLN A 326 -41.81 -15.08 4.41
N ASP A 327 -40.67 -14.50 4.76
CA ASP A 327 -40.39 -13.10 4.46
C ASP A 327 -40.09 -12.88 2.96
N PRO A 328 -40.20 -11.64 2.47
CA PRO A 328 -39.67 -11.24 1.18
C PRO A 328 -38.18 -11.59 1.03
N GLU A 329 -37.72 -11.73 -0.21
CA GLU A 329 -36.32 -12.09 -0.50
C GLU A 329 -35.29 -11.07 0.04
N SER A 330 -35.71 -9.83 0.30
CA SER A 330 -34.89 -8.81 0.99
C SER A 330 -34.54 -9.17 2.43
N LEU A 331 -35.27 -10.09 3.07
CA LEU A 331 -34.97 -10.62 4.41
C LEU A 331 -34.56 -12.08 4.36
N ARG A 332 -35.35 -12.94 3.70
CA ARG A 332 -35.12 -14.39 3.70
C ARG A 332 -33.79 -14.79 3.04
N ALA A 333 -33.34 -14.07 2.02
CA ALA A 333 -32.06 -14.35 1.35
C ALA A 333 -30.90 -13.46 1.82
N SER A 334 -31.08 -12.61 2.84
CA SER A 334 -30.02 -11.70 3.30
C SER A 334 -28.80 -12.42 3.84
N SER A 335 -29.00 -13.53 4.56
CA SER A 335 -27.88 -14.35 5.03
C SER A 335 -27.01 -14.89 3.88
N ILE A 336 -27.57 -15.11 2.69
CA ILE A 336 -26.82 -15.58 1.53
C ILE A 336 -25.94 -14.44 0.98
N ARG A 337 -26.53 -13.26 0.80
CA ARG A 337 -25.83 -12.08 0.28
C ARG A 337 -24.73 -11.61 1.24
N GLN A 338 -25.05 -11.51 2.53
CA GLN A 338 -24.08 -11.09 3.56
C GLN A 338 -22.95 -12.10 3.71
N ALA A 339 -23.25 -13.42 3.65
CA ALA A 339 -22.22 -14.44 3.63
C ALA A 339 -21.24 -14.31 2.45
N SER A 340 -21.73 -14.02 1.25
CA SER A 340 -20.86 -13.75 0.09
C SER A 340 -19.98 -12.52 0.32
N ALA A 341 -20.52 -11.45 0.89
CA ALA A 341 -19.73 -10.26 1.20
C ALA A 341 -18.65 -10.53 2.27
N TRP A 342 -18.97 -11.31 3.30
CA TRP A 342 -17.99 -11.77 4.30
C TRP A 342 -16.91 -12.68 3.71
N GLN A 343 -17.27 -13.53 2.75
CA GLN A 343 -16.33 -14.36 2.01
C GLN A 343 -15.33 -13.51 1.22
N ASP A 344 -15.82 -12.54 0.45
CA ASP A 344 -14.99 -11.65 -0.36
C ASP A 344 -14.12 -10.74 0.52
N TRP A 345 -14.68 -10.23 1.63
CA TRP A 345 -13.92 -9.51 2.65
C TRP A 345 -12.76 -10.35 3.20
N ALA A 346 -13.01 -11.62 3.53
CA ALA A 346 -11.98 -12.50 4.06
C ALA A 346 -10.87 -12.78 3.04
N ALA A 347 -11.23 -12.94 1.76
CA ALA A 347 -10.26 -13.10 0.67
C ALA A 347 -9.41 -11.83 0.50
N LEU A 348 -10.03 -10.64 0.45
CA LEU A 348 -9.32 -9.37 0.38
C LEU A 348 -8.38 -9.17 1.58
N ARG A 349 -8.87 -9.44 2.80
CA ARG A 349 -8.05 -9.36 4.02
C ARG A 349 -6.82 -10.26 3.93
N ALA A 350 -6.97 -11.49 3.44
CA ALA A 350 -5.85 -12.42 3.30
C ALA A 350 -4.80 -11.90 2.31
N ALA A 351 -5.23 -11.39 1.15
CA ALA A 351 -4.33 -10.81 0.15
C ALA A 351 -3.60 -9.57 0.70
N VAL A 352 -4.30 -8.66 1.36
CA VAL A 352 -3.70 -7.44 1.94
C VAL A 352 -2.70 -7.78 3.05
N VAL A 353 -3.05 -8.71 3.95
CA VAL A 353 -2.15 -9.14 5.03
C VAL A 353 -0.88 -9.77 4.48
N LEU A 354 -0.98 -10.55 3.42
CA LEU A 354 0.19 -11.10 2.73
C LEU A 354 1.04 -9.98 2.12
N GLN A 355 0.43 -9.06 1.36
CA GLN A 355 1.13 -8.01 0.65
C GLN A 355 1.89 -7.06 1.59
N MET A 356 1.25 -6.56 2.66
CA MET A 356 1.90 -5.60 3.57
C MET A 356 3.01 -6.21 4.44
N ASN A 357 3.16 -7.53 4.43
CA ASN A 357 4.17 -8.30 5.17
C ASN A 357 5.15 -9.04 4.25
N SER A 358 5.20 -8.68 2.98
CA SER A 358 6.10 -9.24 1.98
C SER A 358 6.95 -8.13 1.34
N SER A 359 8.01 -8.51 0.62
CA SER A 359 8.70 -7.58 -0.27
C SER A 359 8.08 -7.62 -1.65
N ASP A 360 7.85 -6.44 -2.21
CA ASP A 360 7.44 -6.16 -3.58
C ASP A 360 8.53 -5.38 -4.34
N HIS A 361 9.75 -5.36 -3.79
CA HIS A 361 10.85 -4.57 -4.30
C HIS A 361 11.66 -5.32 -5.36
N ASN A 362 12.11 -4.57 -6.37
CA ASN A 362 12.99 -5.07 -7.40
C ASN A 362 14.21 -4.14 -7.59
N PRO A 363 15.44 -4.69 -7.63
CA PRO A 363 15.78 -6.10 -7.42
C PRO A 363 15.67 -6.53 -5.95
N ALA A 364 15.49 -7.83 -5.72
CA ALA A 364 15.60 -8.40 -4.38
C ALA A 364 17.08 -8.50 -3.98
N VAL A 365 17.40 -8.13 -2.74
CA VAL A 365 18.72 -8.29 -2.12
C VAL A 365 18.53 -9.06 -0.83
N ARG A 366 19.21 -10.19 -0.67
CA ARG A 366 18.96 -11.09 0.45
C ARG A 366 20.24 -11.75 0.93
N THR A 367 20.65 -11.45 2.15
CA THR A 367 21.74 -12.18 2.80
C THR A 367 21.32 -13.58 3.25
N ASP A 368 22.32 -14.41 3.52
CA ASP A 368 22.19 -15.77 4.06
C ASP A 368 21.45 -16.73 3.11
N LEU A 369 21.51 -16.48 1.80
CA LEU A 369 21.13 -17.42 0.75
C LEU A 369 22.37 -17.95 0.04
N SER A 370 22.47 -19.27 -0.07
CA SER A 370 23.57 -19.98 -0.70
C SER A 370 23.15 -20.60 -2.04
N PRO A 371 24.09 -20.81 -2.99
CA PRO A 371 23.79 -21.48 -4.26
C PRO A 371 23.23 -22.91 -4.12
N GLN A 372 23.31 -23.50 -2.92
CA GLN A 372 22.77 -24.82 -2.59
C GLN A 372 21.33 -24.79 -2.09
N ASP A 373 20.78 -23.62 -1.73
CA ASP A 373 19.42 -23.52 -1.18
C ASP A 373 18.34 -23.82 -2.21
N SER A 374 18.65 -23.63 -3.50
CA SER A 374 17.85 -24.13 -4.62
C SER A 374 18.72 -24.35 -5.86
N TRP A 375 18.34 -25.33 -6.69
CA TRP A 375 19.17 -25.79 -7.82
C TRP A 375 19.50 -24.68 -8.82
N GLU A 376 18.56 -23.75 -9.06
CA GLU A 376 18.72 -22.67 -10.03
C GLU A 376 19.77 -21.65 -9.58
N LEU A 377 19.97 -21.47 -8.27
CA LEU A 377 20.94 -20.52 -7.72
C LEU A 377 22.39 -20.91 -8.06
N SER A 378 22.65 -22.21 -8.25
CA SER A 378 23.96 -22.72 -8.69
C SER A 378 24.24 -22.61 -10.19
N THR A 379 23.27 -22.17 -10.99
CA THR A 379 23.45 -22.06 -12.45
C THR A 379 24.38 -20.90 -12.83
N PRO A 380 25.10 -20.98 -13.96
CA PRO A 380 25.96 -19.87 -14.43
C PRO A 380 25.23 -18.55 -14.62
N GLN A 381 23.90 -18.57 -14.82
CA GLN A 381 23.10 -17.36 -14.96
C GLN A 381 22.87 -16.69 -13.60
N MET A 382 22.50 -17.44 -12.57
CA MET A 382 22.23 -16.89 -11.23
C MET A 382 23.52 -16.53 -10.49
N MET A 383 24.58 -17.31 -10.69
CA MET A 383 25.91 -17.05 -10.09
C MET A 383 26.54 -15.71 -10.51
N LYS A 384 26.00 -15.02 -11.53
CA LYS A 384 26.41 -13.65 -11.88
C LYS A 384 26.02 -12.60 -10.84
N TYR A 385 25.04 -12.91 -10.00
CA TYR A 385 24.49 -12.00 -8.98
C TYR A 385 24.89 -12.39 -7.56
N TYR A 386 25.45 -13.58 -7.39
CA TYR A 386 25.85 -14.09 -6.08
C TYR A 386 27.09 -13.36 -5.56
N VAL A 387 26.99 -12.85 -4.34
CA VAL A 387 28.07 -12.17 -3.63
C VAL A 387 28.55 -13.08 -2.51
N LYS A 388 29.86 -13.39 -2.51
CA LYS A 388 30.46 -14.29 -1.52
C LYS A 388 30.57 -13.67 -0.13
N GLY A 389 30.36 -12.37 -0.04
CA GLY A 389 30.53 -11.57 1.17
C GLY A 389 31.92 -10.95 1.27
N GLY A 390 31.98 -9.77 1.88
CA GLY A 390 33.19 -8.98 1.97
C GLY A 390 33.14 -8.00 3.15
N GLU A 391 34.00 -6.99 3.10
CA GLU A 391 34.11 -5.98 4.16
C GLU A 391 32.79 -5.21 4.35
N ARG A 392 32.11 -4.85 3.24
CA ARG A 392 30.90 -4.02 3.27
C ARG A 392 29.68 -4.79 3.76
N SER A 393 29.62 -6.09 3.45
CA SER A 393 28.55 -6.97 3.94
C SER A 393 28.85 -7.59 5.32
N GLY A 394 29.97 -7.26 5.95
CA GLY A 394 30.37 -7.88 7.22
C GLY A 394 30.58 -9.39 7.11
N GLY A 395 31.02 -9.87 5.94
CA GLY A 395 31.19 -11.29 5.64
C GLY A 395 29.89 -12.03 5.29
N LYS A 396 28.74 -11.35 5.25
CA LYS A 396 27.47 -11.95 4.80
C LYS A 396 27.50 -12.17 3.30
N HIS A 397 27.13 -13.38 2.87
CA HIS A 397 26.93 -13.74 1.47
C HIS A 397 25.45 -13.66 1.11
N GLY A 398 25.13 -13.69 -0.19
CA GLY A 398 23.76 -13.70 -0.69
C GLY A 398 23.62 -13.54 -2.19
#